data_AF-A0A0K8TVM3-F1
#
_entry.id   AF-A0A0K8TVM3-F1
#
_cell.length_a   1.000
_cell.length_b   1.000
_cell.length_c   1.000
_cell.angle_alpha   90.00
_cell.angle_beta   90.00
_cell.angle_gamma   90.00
#
_symmetry.space_group_name_H-M   'P 1'
#
loop_
_entity.id
_entity.type
_entity.pdbx_description
1 polymer ?
#
loop_
_entity_poly.entity_id
_entity_poly.type
_entity_poly.pdbx_seq_one_letter_code
_entity_poly.pdbx_strand_id
1 'polypeptide(L)'
;PNKPITMKLAVLALAFVLCLAYATADIDYSVEDNEIVEFAPLGLADELGDEDAFSVFGILWFALTASLRTLKGVNCTIRRVMSIRDEGVNFINAFKDCNTGALKDLHAVINQVQAVVKSSNDIIHLNSNVCKNGDLDDQADAKKSTPFVCFFKLLFKMMKLKGQIGKTITLSKELSSTPGNYGTCNKSALSDLVSLFTQFPTYVKTCSKLKN
;
A
#
# COMPACT_ATOMS: atom_id res chain seq x y z
N PRO A 1 -30.52 -15.97 -51.93
CA PRO A 1 -31.09 -15.74 -50.58
C PRO A 1 -29.97 -15.60 -49.55
N ASN A 2 -29.74 -14.35 -49.13
CA ASN A 2 -28.68 -13.93 -48.22
C ASN A 2 -28.97 -14.37 -46.78
N LYS A 3 -27.96 -14.87 -46.06
CA LYS A 3 -27.91 -14.79 -44.60
C LYS A 3 -26.45 -14.58 -44.14
N PRO A 4 -26.15 -13.50 -43.39
CA PRO A 4 -24.78 -13.10 -43.05
C PRO A 4 -24.25 -13.91 -41.87
N ILE A 5 -23.07 -14.51 -42.00
CA ILE A 5 -22.31 -15.04 -40.87
C ILE A 5 -21.45 -13.90 -40.32
N THR A 6 -21.76 -13.56 -39.08
CA THR A 6 -21.23 -12.50 -38.24
C THR A 6 -19.72 -12.57 -38.04
N MET A 7 -19.05 -11.49 -38.43
CA MET A 7 -17.67 -11.11 -38.15
C MET A 7 -17.46 -10.88 -36.64
N LYS A 8 -17.20 -11.93 -35.85
CA LYS A 8 -16.74 -11.82 -34.45
C LYS A 8 -15.95 -13.07 -34.01
N LEU A 9 -14.81 -13.39 -34.63
CA LEU A 9 -13.91 -14.44 -34.10
C LEU A 9 -12.44 -14.36 -34.55
N ALA A 10 -12.01 -13.23 -35.13
CA ALA A 10 -10.66 -13.10 -35.71
C ALA A 10 -9.64 -12.38 -34.81
N VAL A 11 -9.94 -12.08 -33.54
CA VAL A 11 -9.05 -11.29 -32.66
C VAL A 11 -8.37 -12.13 -31.55
N LEU A 12 -8.57 -13.45 -31.52
CA LEU A 12 -8.10 -14.32 -30.44
C LEU A 12 -7.01 -15.33 -30.85
N ALA A 13 -6.28 -15.08 -31.95
CA ALA A 13 -5.28 -16.01 -32.48
C ALA A 13 -3.93 -15.35 -32.84
N LEU A 14 -3.50 -14.31 -32.13
CA LEU A 14 -2.20 -13.65 -32.35
C LEU A 14 -1.28 -13.57 -31.12
N ALA A 15 -1.60 -14.24 -30.01
CA ALA A 15 -0.82 -14.12 -28.76
C ALA A 15 0.05 -15.34 -28.39
N PHE A 16 0.17 -16.37 -29.24
CA PHE A 16 0.85 -17.63 -28.84
C PHE A 16 1.82 -18.22 -29.86
N VAL A 17 2.50 -17.38 -30.65
CA VAL A 17 3.63 -17.84 -31.47
C VAL A 17 4.74 -16.79 -31.46
N LEU A 18 5.66 -16.90 -30.50
CA LEU A 18 7.11 -16.90 -30.80
C LEU A 18 7.87 -17.54 -29.62
N CYS A 19 8.46 -18.69 -29.93
CA CYS A 19 9.27 -19.59 -29.09
C CYS A 19 10.59 -18.94 -28.63
N LEU A 20 10.98 -19.13 -27.36
CA LEU A 20 11.94 -20.11 -26.81
C LEU A 20 13.44 -19.89 -27.08
N ALA A 21 14.17 -20.11 -25.98
CA ALA A 21 15.58 -20.48 -25.81
C ALA A 21 16.63 -19.36 -25.89
N TYR A 22 17.28 -19.09 -24.74
CA TYR A 22 18.69 -19.42 -24.53
C TYR A 22 18.92 -19.70 -23.04
N ALA A 23 19.55 -20.83 -22.74
CA ALA A 23 20.16 -21.11 -21.44
C ALA A 23 21.58 -21.58 -21.69
N THR A 24 22.57 -20.81 -21.20
CA THR A 24 23.83 -21.28 -20.60
C THR A 24 24.50 -20.08 -19.92
N ALA A 25 25.01 -20.29 -18.72
CA ALA A 25 25.72 -19.30 -17.92
C ALA A 25 27.13 -19.07 -18.46
N ASP A 26 27.56 -17.80 -18.47
CA ASP A 26 28.91 -17.42 -18.07
C ASP A 26 28.83 -16.04 -17.40
N ILE A 27 29.53 -15.90 -16.27
CA ILE A 27 29.55 -14.69 -15.46
C ILE A 27 30.57 -13.75 -16.09
N ASP A 28 30.12 -12.61 -16.62
CA ASP A 28 30.99 -11.45 -16.82
C ASP A 28 30.26 -10.18 -16.33
N TYR A 29 30.93 -9.46 -15.43
CA TYR A 29 30.41 -8.27 -14.78
C TYR A 29 30.78 -7.07 -15.65
N SER A 30 29.84 -6.60 -16.47
CA SER A 30 29.94 -5.30 -17.13
C SER A 30 28.65 -4.51 -16.92
N VAL A 31 28.77 -3.47 -16.10
CA VAL A 31 27.78 -2.42 -15.89
C VAL A 31 27.59 -1.64 -17.20
N GLU A 32 26.33 -1.34 -17.51
CA GLU A 32 25.77 -0.33 -18.45
C GLU A 32 24.77 -0.97 -19.43
N ASP A 33 23.46 -0.83 -19.22
CA ASP A 33 22.65 0.25 -19.81
C ASP A 33 21.17 0.07 -19.43
N ASN A 34 20.43 1.17 -19.52
CA ASN A 34 19.11 1.43 -19.00
C ASN A 34 17.98 0.75 -19.82
N GLU A 35 17.45 -0.40 -19.36
CA GLU A 35 16.18 -0.94 -19.86
C GLU A 35 15.00 -0.53 -18.97
N ILE A 36 14.10 0.27 -19.56
CA ILE A 36 12.82 0.67 -19.00
C ILE A 36 11.92 -0.56 -19.00
N VAL A 37 11.83 -1.25 -17.86
CA VAL A 37 10.86 -2.34 -17.66
C VAL A 37 9.44 -1.76 -17.79
N GLU A 38 8.73 -2.18 -18.82
CA GLU A 38 7.32 -1.91 -19.05
C GLU A 38 6.49 -2.59 -17.94
N PHE A 39 6.08 -1.82 -16.93
CA PHE A 39 5.27 -2.31 -15.82
C PHE A 39 3.82 -2.52 -16.28
N ALA A 40 3.49 -3.74 -16.74
CA ALA A 40 2.12 -4.16 -16.99
C ALA A 40 1.31 -4.15 -15.67
N PRO A 41 0.17 -3.42 -15.59
CA PRO A 41 -0.63 -3.33 -14.38
C PRO A 41 -1.61 -4.51 -14.32
N LEU A 42 -1.12 -5.73 -14.09
CA LEU A 42 -1.96 -6.92 -13.96
C LEU A 42 -1.73 -7.56 -12.59
N GLY A 43 -2.59 -7.21 -11.63
CA GLY A 43 -2.57 -7.84 -10.30
C GLY A 43 -3.30 -7.09 -9.18
N LEU A 44 -3.81 -5.88 -9.40
CA LEU A 44 -4.49 -5.08 -8.35
C LEU A 44 -6.02 -5.18 -8.34
N ALA A 45 -6.63 -5.84 -9.34
CA ALA A 45 -8.08 -5.93 -9.46
C ALA A 45 -8.69 -7.05 -8.61
N ASP A 46 -7.93 -8.10 -8.31
CA ASP A 46 -8.46 -9.35 -7.71
C ASP A 46 -8.61 -9.28 -6.17
N GLU A 47 -7.96 -8.32 -5.50
CA GLU A 47 -7.94 -8.22 -4.03
C GLU A 47 -8.78 -7.05 -3.47
N LEU A 48 -9.77 -6.57 -4.22
CA LEU A 48 -10.61 -5.42 -3.87
C LEU A 48 -12.10 -5.76 -3.70
N GLY A 49 -12.44 -7.01 -3.35
CA GLY A 49 -13.82 -7.43 -3.08
C GLY A 49 -14.40 -6.81 -1.80
N ASP A 50 -14.72 -5.52 -1.82
CA ASP A 50 -15.66 -4.90 -0.89
C ASP A 50 -16.26 -3.64 -1.53
N GLU A 51 -17.56 -3.68 -1.85
CA GLU A 51 -18.27 -2.67 -2.67
C GLU A 51 -18.29 -1.28 -2.02
N ASP A 52 -18.19 -1.21 -0.69
CA ASP A 52 -18.13 0.03 0.09
C ASP A 52 -16.73 0.67 0.13
N ALA A 53 -15.67 -0.11 -0.12
CA ALA A 53 -14.32 0.39 -0.16
C ALA A 53 -14.09 1.29 -1.39
N PHE A 54 -14.70 0.98 -2.53
CA PHE A 54 -14.50 1.71 -3.78
C PHE A 54 -14.84 3.21 -3.72
N SER A 55 -15.81 3.63 -2.89
CA SER A 55 -16.26 5.03 -2.82
C SER A 55 -15.29 5.95 -2.05
N VAL A 56 -14.83 5.53 -0.86
CA VAL A 56 -13.85 6.32 -0.06
C VAL A 56 -12.43 6.12 -0.57
N PHE A 57 -12.11 4.94 -1.10
CA PHE A 57 -10.76 4.62 -1.55
C PHE A 57 -10.45 4.98 -3.01
N GLY A 58 -11.46 5.19 -3.86
CA GLY A 58 -11.27 5.78 -5.19
C GLY A 58 -10.72 7.21 -5.11
N ILE A 59 -11.23 8.01 -4.16
CA ILE A 59 -10.71 9.36 -3.88
C ILE A 59 -9.28 9.30 -3.31
N LEU A 60 -8.98 8.29 -2.51
CA LEU A 60 -7.65 8.13 -1.93
C LEU A 60 -6.58 7.83 -2.99
N TRP A 61 -6.92 7.14 -4.08
CA TRP A 61 -6.00 6.95 -5.20
C TRP A 61 -5.52 8.29 -5.78
N PHE A 62 -6.45 9.21 -6.04
CA PHE A 62 -6.12 10.54 -6.55
C PHE A 62 -5.34 11.36 -5.52
N ALA A 63 -5.71 11.27 -4.24
CA ALA A 63 -5.01 11.96 -3.17
C ALA A 63 -3.57 11.46 -3.01
N LEU A 64 -3.34 10.13 -3.03
CA LEU A 64 -2.00 9.53 -3.00
C LEU A 64 -1.19 9.93 -4.24
N THR A 65 -1.79 9.84 -5.42
CA THR A 65 -1.14 10.27 -6.66
C THR A 65 -0.72 11.74 -6.58
N ALA A 66 -1.58 12.61 -6.07
CA ALA A 66 -1.28 14.03 -5.95
C ALA A 66 -0.26 14.32 -4.84
N SER A 67 -0.35 13.67 -3.68
CA SER A 67 0.59 13.88 -2.57
C SER A 67 1.99 13.37 -2.90
N LEU A 68 2.12 12.30 -3.69
CA LEU A 68 3.43 11.74 -4.03
C LEU A 68 4.14 12.47 -5.18
N ARG A 69 3.48 13.42 -5.86
CA ARG A 69 4.10 14.19 -6.97
C ARG A 69 5.15 15.19 -6.50
N THR A 70 4.99 15.77 -5.32
CA THR A 70 5.90 16.79 -4.77
C THR A 70 6.65 16.25 -3.56
N LEU A 71 7.88 16.71 -3.33
CA LEU A 71 8.64 16.27 -2.15
C LEU A 71 7.97 16.71 -0.83
N LYS A 72 7.33 17.89 -0.80
CA LYS A 72 6.49 18.33 0.33
C LYS A 72 5.35 17.35 0.63
N GLY A 73 4.61 16.94 -0.41
CA GLY A 73 3.51 16.00 -0.27
C GLY A 73 3.99 14.60 0.14
N VAL A 74 5.13 14.16 -0.38
CA VAL A 74 5.79 12.91 0.05
C VAL A 74 6.14 12.99 1.53
N ASN A 75 6.86 14.03 1.98
CA ASN A 75 7.25 14.19 3.38
C ASN A 75 6.02 14.16 4.32
N CYS A 76 4.97 14.93 3.99
CA CYS A 76 3.71 14.90 4.71
C CYS A 76 3.09 13.50 4.78
N THR A 77 3.02 12.80 3.64
CA THR A 77 2.44 11.45 3.57
C THR A 77 3.27 10.45 4.38
N ILE A 78 4.60 10.55 4.35
CA ILE A 78 5.52 9.67 5.08
C ILE A 78 5.40 9.87 6.59
N ARG A 79 5.22 11.11 7.09
CA ARG A 79 4.92 11.34 8.52
C ARG A 79 3.68 10.57 8.97
N ARG A 80 2.66 10.47 8.12
CA ARG A 80 1.49 9.66 8.43
C ARG A 80 1.80 8.16 8.49
N VAL A 81 2.63 7.66 7.58
CA VAL A 81 3.10 6.28 7.60
C VAL A 81 3.90 5.98 8.87
N MET A 82 4.71 6.92 9.35
CA MET A 82 5.41 6.79 10.63
C MET A 82 4.43 6.67 11.80
N SER A 83 3.40 7.53 11.88
CA SER A 83 2.37 7.39 12.92
C SER A 83 1.65 6.05 12.86
N ILE A 84 1.34 5.55 11.66
CA ILE A 84 0.71 4.23 11.46
C ILE A 84 1.62 3.10 11.94
N ARG A 85 2.92 3.17 11.65
CA ARG A 85 3.91 2.22 12.16
C ARG A 85 3.94 2.25 13.69
N ASP A 86 4.07 3.42 14.28
CA ASP A 86 4.24 3.58 15.72
C ASP A 86 3.02 3.07 16.48
N GLU A 87 1.83 3.40 16.01
CA GLU A 87 0.59 2.88 16.59
C GLU A 87 0.43 1.37 16.40
N GLY A 88 0.85 0.83 15.25
CA GLY A 88 0.87 -0.61 15.03
C GLY A 88 1.81 -1.34 16.00
N VAL A 89 2.99 -0.76 16.28
CA VAL A 89 3.93 -1.30 17.28
C VAL A 89 3.34 -1.20 18.69
N ASN A 90 2.73 -0.07 19.05
CA ASN A 90 2.06 0.12 20.33
C ASN A 90 0.94 -0.91 20.53
N PHE A 91 0.11 -1.13 19.52
CA PHE A 91 -0.93 -2.14 19.52
C PHE A 91 -0.35 -3.55 19.77
N ILE A 92 0.67 -3.96 19.01
CA ILE A 92 1.28 -5.29 19.19
C ILE A 92 1.83 -5.46 20.61
N ASN A 93 2.48 -4.41 21.15
CA ASN A 93 3.02 -4.43 22.51
C ASN A 93 1.92 -4.50 23.57
N ALA A 94 0.80 -3.79 23.39
CA ALA A 94 -0.33 -3.79 24.31
C ALA A 94 -1.00 -5.17 24.46
N PHE A 95 -0.84 -6.03 23.44
CA PHE A 95 -1.37 -7.40 23.43
C PHE A 95 -0.31 -8.48 23.64
N LYS A 96 0.93 -8.13 23.98
CA LYS A 96 2.03 -9.10 24.14
C LYS A 96 1.80 -10.07 25.31
N ASP A 97 1.22 -9.57 26.41
CA ASP A 97 0.94 -10.36 27.62
C ASP A 97 -0.48 -10.94 27.62
N CYS A 98 -1.24 -10.67 26.57
CA CYS A 98 -2.52 -11.30 26.35
C CYS A 98 -2.32 -12.76 25.92
N ASN A 99 -3.17 -13.67 26.38
CA ASN A 99 -3.23 -15.03 25.86
C ASN A 99 -3.87 -15.04 24.44
N THR A 100 -3.24 -14.32 23.51
CA THR A 100 -3.72 -14.07 22.15
C THR A 100 -3.83 -15.35 21.33
N GLY A 101 -2.99 -16.36 21.63
CA GLY A 101 -3.05 -17.68 21.00
C GLY A 101 -4.36 -18.43 21.28
N ALA A 102 -5.06 -18.12 22.38
CA ALA A 102 -6.38 -18.68 22.67
C ALA A 102 -7.53 -17.94 21.97
N LEU A 103 -7.26 -16.77 21.34
CA LEU A 103 -8.25 -15.90 20.71
C LEU A 103 -7.93 -15.74 19.22
N LYS A 104 -8.46 -16.66 18.40
CA LYS A 104 -8.21 -16.70 16.95
C LYS A 104 -8.41 -15.35 16.25
N ASP A 105 -9.49 -14.65 16.58
CA ASP A 105 -9.83 -13.36 15.95
C ASP A 105 -8.81 -12.27 16.34
N LEU A 106 -8.39 -12.23 17.60
CA LEU A 106 -7.36 -11.30 18.07
C LEU A 106 -6.00 -11.60 17.42
N HIS A 107 -5.64 -12.88 17.29
CA HIS A 107 -4.43 -13.29 16.58
C HIS A 107 -4.45 -12.87 15.10
N ALA A 108 -5.61 -12.95 14.43
CA ALA A 108 -5.76 -12.47 13.05
C ALA A 108 -5.52 -10.96 12.93
N VAL A 109 -6.06 -10.16 13.86
CA VAL A 109 -5.80 -8.71 13.91
C VAL A 109 -4.31 -8.43 14.13
N ILE A 110 -3.66 -9.09 15.10
CA ILE A 110 -2.23 -8.89 15.41
C ILE A 110 -1.35 -9.19 14.19
N ASN A 111 -1.58 -10.32 13.50
CA ASN A 111 -0.82 -10.67 12.30
C ASN A 111 -1.00 -9.65 11.18
N GLN A 112 -2.22 -9.13 11.02
CA GLN A 112 -2.49 -8.10 10.03
C GLN A 112 -1.79 -6.78 10.40
N VAL A 113 -1.76 -6.40 11.68
CA VAL A 113 -1.04 -5.21 12.15
C VAL A 113 0.47 -5.36 11.97
N GLN A 114 1.05 -6.54 12.20
CA GLN A 114 2.45 -6.81 11.89
C GLN A 114 2.77 -6.60 10.40
N ALA A 115 1.86 -7.03 9.51
CA ALA A 115 2.01 -6.81 8.08
C ALA A 115 1.95 -5.31 7.72
N VAL A 116 1.10 -4.53 8.40
CA VAL A 116 1.06 -3.06 8.27
C VAL A 116 2.37 -2.43 8.72
N VAL A 117 2.88 -2.79 9.91
CA VAL A 117 4.16 -2.28 10.44
C VAL A 117 5.32 -2.57 9.48
N LYS A 118 5.38 -3.79 8.94
CA LYS A 118 6.40 -4.17 7.95
C LYS A 118 6.32 -3.32 6.69
N SER A 119 5.12 -3.16 6.12
CA SER A 119 4.93 -2.31 4.93
C SER A 119 5.28 -0.85 5.19
N SER A 120 4.94 -0.31 6.37
CA SER A 120 5.30 1.05 6.77
C SER A 120 6.82 1.23 6.86
N ASN A 121 7.54 0.27 7.44
CA ASN A 121 9.01 0.28 7.45
C ASN A 121 9.60 0.23 6.03
N ASP A 122 9.07 -0.63 5.16
CA ASP A 122 9.52 -0.72 3.76
C ASP A 122 9.30 0.60 3.00
N ILE A 123 8.21 1.31 3.28
CA ILE A 123 7.90 2.62 2.69
C ILE A 123 8.87 3.69 3.20
N ILE A 124 9.11 3.74 4.51
CA ILE A 124 10.01 4.71 5.14
C ILE A 124 11.43 4.50 4.62
N HIS A 125 11.90 3.25 4.57
CA HIS A 125 13.22 2.92 4.02
C HIS A 125 13.33 3.28 2.54
N LEU A 126 12.31 2.96 1.71
CA LEU A 126 12.27 3.37 0.31
C LEU A 126 12.39 4.90 0.19
N ASN A 127 11.64 5.64 0.99
CA ASN A 127 11.65 7.09 0.95
C ASN A 127 13.01 7.69 1.32
N SER A 128 13.55 7.28 2.46
CA SER A 128 14.73 7.91 3.05
C SER A 128 16.04 7.39 2.46
N ASN A 129 16.17 6.08 2.25
CA ASN A 129 17.44 5.46 1.88
C ASN A 129 17.60 5.28 0.37
N VAL A 130 16.52 4.95 -0.33
CA VAL A 130 16.56 4.68 -1.78
C VAL A 130 16.26 5.94 -2.57
N CYS A 131 15.16 6.61 -2.23
CA CYS A 131 14.74 7.83 -2.92
C CYS A 131 15.41 9.11 -2.41
N LYS A 132 16.06 9.04 -1.24
CA LYS A 132 16.77 10.15 -0.60
C LYS A 132 15.89 11.41 -0.42
N ASN A 133 14.60 11.18 -0.14
CA ASN A 133 13.63 12.25 0.12
C ASN A 133 13.54 12.61 1.62
N GLY A 134 14.39 12.02 2.47
CA GLY A 134 14.34 12.19 3.93
C GLY A 134 14.83 13.57 4.39
N ASP A 135 15.78 14.15 3.65
CA ASP A 135 16.43 15.43 3.97
C ASP A 135 15.76 16.59 3.20
N LEU A 136 14.43 16.69 3.29
CA LEU A 136 13.70 17.78 2.66
C LEU A 136 14.07 19.12 3.30
N ASP A 137 14.65 20.03 2.53
CA ASP A 137 14.74 21.44 2.88
C ASP A 137 13.45 22.17 2.45
N ASP A 138 12.67 22.64 3.42
CA ASP A 138 11.37 23.27 3.15
C ASP A 138 11.46 24.55 2.29
N GLN A 139 12.63 25.20 2.19
CA GLN A 139 12.84 26.36 1.31
C GLN A 139 13.38 25.96 -0.06
N ALA A 140 14.41 25.12 -0.11
CA ALA A 140 15.10 24.73 -1.34
C ALA A 140 14.34 23.65 -2.14
N ASP A 141 13.59 22.79 -1.46
CA ASP A 141 12.91 21.64 -2.05
C ASP A 141 11.42 21.83 -2.20
N ALA A 142 10.89 23.00 -1.77
CA ALA A 142 9.48 23.34 -1.84
C ALA A 142 8.85 23.07 -3.21
N LYS A 143 9.60 23.37 -4.28
CA LYS A 143 9.13 23.29 -5.66
C LYS A 143 9.55 21.98 -6.37
N LYS A 144 10.30 21.11 -5.69
CA LYS A 144 10.86 19.90 -6.29
C LYS A 144 9.79 18.82 -6.41
N SER A 145 9.80 18.17 -7.56
CA SER A 145 8.97 17.00 -7.83
C SER A 145 9.70 15.72 -7.44
N THR A 146 8.93 14.70 -7.08
CA THR A 146 9.47 13.38 -6.78
C THR A 146 9.99 12.75 -8.08
N PRO A 147 11.21 12.14 -8.08
CA PRO A 147 11.69 11.40 -9.23
C PRO A 147 10.69 10.33 -9.68
N PHE A 148 10.47 10.17 -10.99
CA PHE A 148 9.41 9.32 -11.55
C PHE A 148 9.46 7.87 -11.03
N VAL A 149 10.65 7.27 -10.97
CA VAL A 149 10.86 5.92 -10.43
C VAL A 149 10.43 5.83 -8.96
N CYS A 150 10.77 6.85 -8.17
CA CYS A 150 10.40 6.93 -6.76
C CYS A 150 8.91 7.15 -6.57
N PHE A 151 8.29 7.99 -7.40
CA PHE A 151 6.85 8.20 -7.41
C PHE A 151 6.09 6.87 -7.55
N PHE A 152 6.42 6.05 -8.56
CA PHE A 152 5.74 4.77 -8.76
C PHE A 152 6.02 3.76 -7.63
N LYS A 153 7.29 3.62 -7.21
CA LYS A 153 7.64 2.71 -6.10
C LYS A 153 6.90 3.07 -4.81
N LEU A 154 6.82 4.36 -4.49
CA LEU A 154 6.07 4.84 -3.32
C LEU A 154 4.57 4.62 -3.49
N LEU A 155 4.00 4.95 -4.66
CA LEU A 155 2.57 4.80 -4.93
C LEU A 155 2.12 3.34 -4.76
N PHE A 156 2.82 2.38 -5.35
CA PHE A 156 2.46 0.96 -5.22
C PHE A 156 2.53 0.47 -3.77
N LYS A 157 3.57 0.87 -3.02
CA LYS A 157 3.66 0.48 -1.60
C LYS A 157 2.57 1.14 -0.75
N MET A 158 2.24 2.42 -1.00
CA MET A 158 1.15 3.11 -0.31
C MET A 158 -0.21 2.46 -0.59
N MET A 159 -0.43 2.00 -1.82
CA MET A 159 -1.66 1.28 -2.19
C MET A 159 -1.77 -0.08 -1.49
N LYS A 160 -0.66 -0.81 -1.37
CA LYS A 160 -0.60 -2.02 -0.55
C LYS A 160 -0.90 -1.72 0.92
N LEU A 161 -0.27 -0.69 1.49
CA LEU A 161 -0.48 -0.27 2.87
C LEU A 161 -1.95 0.07 3.12
N LYS A 162 -2.57 0.83 2.21
CA LYS A 162 -4.01 1.15 2.22
C LYS A 162 -4.87 -0.11 2.28
N GLY A 163 -4.60 -1.11 1.44
CA GLY A 163 -5.32 -2.38 1.46
C GLY A 163 -5.20 -3.11 2.80
N GLN A 164 -3.98 -3.14 3.34
CA GLN A 164 -3.71 -3.75 4.65
C GLN A 164 -4.41 -3.00 5.80
N ILE A 165 -4.45 -1.68 5.76
CA ILE A 165 -5.18 -0.83 6.71
C ILE A 165 -6.68 -1.14 6.66
N GLY A 166 -7.27 -1.19 5.46
CA GLY A 166 -8.68 -1.53 5.25
C GLY A 166 -9.02 -2.89 5.86
N LYS A 167 -8.24 -3.92 5.52
CA LYS A 167 -8.38 -5.26 6.09
C LYS A 167 -8.24 -5.28 7.61
N THR A 168 -7.32 -4.50 8.18
CA THR A 168 -7.17 -4.39 9.63
C THR A 168 -8.43 -3.81 10.27
N ILE A 169 -9.00 -2.75 9.71
CA ILE A 169 -10.25 -2.16 10.21
C ILE A 169 -11.38 -3.19 10.19
N THR A 170 -11.52 -3.97 9.12
CA THR A 170 -12.53 -5.03 9.01
C THR A 170 -12.36 -6.08 10.11
N LEU A 171 -11.15 -6.65 10.25
CA LEU A 171 -10.86 -7.64 11.29
C LEU A 171 -11.07 -7.08 12.71
N SER A 172 -10.71 -5.82 12.93
CA SER A 172 -10.91 -5.15 14.23
C SER A 172 -12.40 -4.95 14.55
N LYS A 173 -13.24 -4.69 13.56
CA LYS A 173 -14.69 -4.61 13.73
C LYS A 173 -15.28 -5.97 14.06
N GLU A 174 -14.88 -7.02 13.35
CA GLU A 174 -15.29 -8.40 13.64
C GLU A 174 -14.93 -8.80 15.06
N LEU A 175 -13.67 -8.58 15.46
CA LEU A 175 -13.21 -8.78 16.84
C LEU A 175 -14.09 -8.00 17.83
N SER A 176 -14.43 -6.75 17.51
CA SER A 176 -15.25 -5.93 18.38
C SER A 176 -16.67 -6.48 18.62
N SER A 177 -17.20 -7.22 17.64
CA SER A 177 -18.53 -7.82 17.65
C SER A 177 -18.56 -9.24 18.21
N THR A 178 -17.42 -9.95 18.29
CA THR A 178 -17.35 -11.28 18.90
C THR A 178 -17.56 -11.21 20.42
N PRO A 179 -18.56 -11.91 20.99
CA PRO A 179 -18.71 -12.02 22.44
C PRO A 179 -17.52 -12.79 23.04
N GLY A 180 -16.67 -12.13 23.82
CA GLY A 180 -15.50 -12.80 24.39
C GLY A 180 -14.47 -11.92 25.10
N ASN A 181 -13.58 -12.57 25.83
CA ASN A 181 -12.62 -12.02 26.79
C ASN A 181 -11.51 -11.12 26.21
N TYR A 182 -11.49 -10.72 24.93
CA TYR A 182 -10.45 -9.77 24.47
C TYR A 182 -10.62 -8.39 25.13
N GLY A 183 -11.85 -8.06 25.55
CA GLY A 183 -12.18 -6.81 26.23
C GLY A 183 -11.43 -6.59 27.55
N THR A 184 -10.94 -7.65 28.19
CA THR A 184 -10.13 -7.55 29.42
C THR A 184 -8.66 -7.28 29.15
N CYS A 185 -8.23 -7.34 27.88
CA CYS A 185 -6.81 -7.48 27.55
C CYS A 185 -6.14 -6.20 27.04
N ASN A 186 -6.81 -5.38 26.21
CA ASN A 186 -6.47 -3.97 25.96
C ASN A 186 -7.41 -3.34 24.91
N LYS A 187 -8.69 -3.16 25.25
CA LYS A 187 -9.69 -2.65 24.29
C LYS A 187 -9.37 -1.24 23.78
N SER A 188 -8.71 -0.40 24.59
CA SER A 188 -8.28 0.95 24.20
C SER A 188 -7.29 0.92 23.03
N ALA A 189 -6.28 0.04 23.08
CA ALA A 189 -5.29 -0.08 22.00
C ALA A 189 -5.93 -0.43 20.65
N LEU A 190 -6.97 -1.28 20.65
CA LEU A 190 -7.74 -1.58 19.43
C LEU A 190 -8.48 -0.34 18.90
N SER A 191 -9.08 0.44 19.80
CA SER A 191 -9.79 1.66 19.45
C SER A 191 -8.85 2.74 18.89
N ASP A 192 -7.68 2.92 19.51
CA ASP A 192 -6.69 3.92 19.10
C ASP A 192 -6.12 3.60 17.71
N LEU A 193 -5.79 2.32 17.47
CA LEU A 193 -5.36 1.82 16.17
C LEU A 193 -6.41 2.08 15.08
N VAL A 194 -7.67 1.69 15.31
CA VAL A 194 -8.75 1.88 14.33
C VAL A 194 -9.03 3.36 14.08
N SER A 195 -8.99 4.19 15.13
CA SER A 195 -9.14 5.65 15.01
C SER A 195 -8.05 6.25 14.12
N LEU A 196 -6.79 5.86 14.32
CA LEU A 196 -5.70 6.32 13.48
C LEU A 196 -5.87 5.84 12.03
N PHE A 197 -6.23 4.57 11.84
CA PHE A 197 -6.33 3.96 10.51
C PHE A 197 -7.45 4.58 9.68
N THR A 198 -8.60 4.87 10.30
CA THR A 198 -9.75 5.52 9.63
C THR A 198 -9.46 6.96 9.23
N GLN A 199 -8.53 7.65 9.90
CA GLN A 199 -8.10 9.00 9.56
C GLN A 199 -7.08 9.05 8.40
N PHE A 200 -6.49 7.91 8.00
CA PHE A 200 -5.47 7.86 6.95
C PHE A 200 -5.91 8.55 5.64
N PRO A 201 -7.11 8.31 5.08
CA PRO A 201 -7.51 8.92 3.83
C PRO A 201 -7.61 10.45 3.90
N THR A 202 -8.17 10.97 4.99
CA THR A 202 -8.30 12.42 5.21
C THR A 202 -6.93 13.08 5.36
N TYR A 203 -6.01 12.44 6.08
CA TYR A 203 -4.65 12.96 6.23
C TYR A 203 -3.93 13.04 4.88
N VAL A 204 -3.98 11.98 4.07
CA VAL A 204 -3.38 11.97 2.73
C VAL A 204 -4.02 13.03 1.83
N LYS A 205 -5.34 13.23 1.91
CA LYS A 205 -6.05 14.30 1.20
C LYS A 205 -5.59 15.70 1.61
N THR A 206 -5.17 15.89 2.86
CA THR A 206 -4.54 17.14 3.30
C THR A 206 -3.15 17.27 2.67
N CYS A 207 -2.33 16.22 2.71
CA CYS A 207 -1.01 16.22 2.07
C CYS A 207 -1.08 16.46 0.57
N SER A 208 -2.12 15.99 -0.12
CA SER A 208 -2.29 16.18 -1.56
C SER A 208 -2.56 17.63 -1.98
N LYS A 209 -2.89 18.50 -1.03
CA LYS A 209 -3.04 19.95 -1.25
C LYS A 209 -1.73 20.71 -1.10
N LEU A 210 -0.68 20.07 -0.57
CA LEU A 210 0.65 20.66 -0.45
C LEU A 210 1.30 20.71 -1.83
N LYS A 211 0.96 21.79 -2.53
CA LYS A 211 1.62 22.19 -3.76
C LYS A 211 2.75 23.15 -3.45
N ASN A 212 3.68 23.18 -4.39
CA ASN A 212 4.89 24.00 -4.43
C ASN A 212 4.73 25.39 -3.80
#